data_AF-A0A927NLK0-F1
#
_entry.id   AF-A0A927NLK0-F1
#
_cell.length_a   1.000
_cell.length_b   1.000
_cell.length_c   1.000
_cell.angle_alpha   90.00
_cell.angle_beta   90.00
_cell.angle_gamma   90.00
#
_symmetry.space_group_name_H-M   'P 1'
#
loop_
_entity.id
_entity.type
_entity.pdbx_description
1 polymer ?
#
loop_
_entity_poly.entity_id
_entity_poly.type
_entity_poly.pdbx_seq_one_letter_code
_entity_poly.pdbx_strand_id
1 'polypeptide(L)' 'MGYNFYVYMDRMKYIKRWQLMRSLREENIMEHSQCVAVLAHALVTIHNEV' A
#
# COMPACT_ATOMS: atom_id res chain seq x y z
N MET A 1 24.60 1.50 13.78
CA MET A 1 24.00 2.02 12.54
C MET A 1 23.19 0.88 11.92
N GLY A 2 21.91 0.69 12.26
CA GLY A 2 21.27 -0.60 11.92
C GLY A 2 19.76 -0.76 12.02
N TYR A 3 18.95 0.29 12.19
CA TYR A 3 17.48 0.13 12.29
C TYR A 3 16.67 1.16 11.48
N ASN A 4 17.25 1.77 10.44
CA ASN A 4 16.55 2.81 9.68
C ASN A 4 15.54 2.26 8.67
N PHE A 5 15.65 0.98 8.28
CA PHE A 5 14.78 0.38 7.25
C PHE A 5 13.29 0.48 7.62
N TYR A 6 12.93 0.00 8.81
CA TYR A 6 11.54 0.07 9.29
C TYR A 6 11.08 1.51 9.54
N VAL A 7 12.00 2.42 9.92
CA VAL A 7 11.69 3.85 10.08
C VAL A 7 11.31 4.48 8.74
N TYR A 8 12.00 4.13 7.65
CA TYR A 8 11.62 4.62 6.32
C TYR A 8 10.34 3.95 5.80
N MET A 9 10.11 2.68 6.11
CA MET A 9 8.86 1.99 5.75
C MET A 9 7.65 2.61 6.48
N ASP A 10 7.78 2.96 7.76
CA ASP A 10 6.71 3.62 8.52
C ASP A 10 6.32 4.99 7.91
N ARG A 11 7.24 5.66 7.21
CA ARG A 11 6.95 6.95 6.55
C ARG A 11 6.01 6.84 5.36
N MET A 12 5.73 5.64 4.84
CA MET A 12 4.75 5.45 3.76
C MET A 12 3.38 6.04 4.10
N LYS A 13 2.98 6.04 5.38
CA LYS A 13 1.70 6.64 5.82
C LYS A 13 1.58 8.14 5.52
N TYR A 14 2.71 8.83 5.32
CA TYR A 14 2.73 10.26 5.02
C TYR A 14 2.68 10.59 3.52
N ILE A 15 2.89 9.60 2.64
CA ILE A 15 2.86 9.80 1.20
C ILE A 15 1.41 9.66 0.73
N LYS A 16 0.73 10.80 0.55
CA LYS A 16 -0.66 10.85 0.08
C LYS A 16 -0.73 10.63 -1.44
N ARG A 17 -1.76 9.91 -1.87
CA ARG A 17 -2.09 9.67 -3.29
C ARG A 17 -3.13 10.69 -3.77
N TRP A 18 -3.39 10.70 -5.08
CA TRP A 18 -4.43 11.51 -5.73
C TRP A 18 -4.33 13.03 -5.48
N GLN A 19 -3.11 13.56 -5.34
CA GLN A 19 -2.87 14.97 -4.93
C GLN A 19 -3.46 16.03 -5.87
N LEU A 20 -3.80 15.67 -7.10
CA LEU A 20 -4.40 16.59 -8.08
C LEU A 20 -5.93 16.57 -8.06
N MET A 21 -6.56 15.77 -7.20
CA MET A 21 -8.01 15.60 -7.14
C MET A 21 -8.54 15.76 -5.71
N ARG A 22 -9.77 16.22 -5.58
CA ARG A 22 -10.46 16.24 -4.29
C ARG A 22 -10.92 14.82 -3.94
N SER A 23 -10.32 14.23 -2.90
CA SER A 23 -10.75 12.94 -2.34
C SER A 23 -11.72 13.14 -1.18
N LEU A 24 -12.79 12.33 -1.11
CA LEU A 24 -13.70 12.30 0.06
C LEU A 24 -12.99 11.75 1.31
N ARG A 25 -12.14 10.74 1.11
CA ARG A 25 -11.22 10.18 2.10
C ARG A 25 -9.83 10.18 1.47
N GLU A 26 -8.85 10.73 2.17
CA GLU A 26 -7.46 10.69 1.71
C GLU A 26 -6.93 9.25 1.76
N GLU A 27 -6.19 8.85 0.73
CA GLU A 27 -5.49 7.56 0.65
C GLU A 27 -3.98 7.81 0.71
N ASN A 28 -3.26 7.03 1.50
CA ASN A 28 -1.79 7.04 1.53
C ASN A 28 -1.20 5.77 0.87
N ILE A 29 0.10 5.78 0.56
CA ILE A 29 0.74 4.66 -0.14
C ILE A 29 0.82 3.39 0.71
N MET A 30 0.84 3.50 2.06
CA MET A 30 0.82 2.34 2.95
C MET A 30 -0.52 1.58 2.84
N GLU A 31 -1.64 2.30 2.87
CA GLU A 31 -2.99 1.73 2.66
C GLU A 31 -3.10 1.09 1.27
N HIS A 32 -2.68 1.83 0.23
CA HIS A 32 -2.74 1.35 -1.14
C HIS A 32 -1.93 0.07 -1.35
N SER A 33 -0.69 0.03 -0.85
CA SER A 33 0.18 -1.14 -0.96
C SER A 33 -0.39 -2.36 -0.24
N GLN A 34 -1.04 -2.17 0.92
CA GLN A 34 -1.71 -3.27 1.62
C GLN A 34 -2.88 -3.84 0.79
N CYS A 35 -3.74 -2.98 0.24
CA CYS A 35 -4.83 -3.41 -0.63
C CYS A 35 -4.31 -4.18 -1.85
N VAL A 36 -3.28 -3.66 -2.53
CA VAL A 36 -2.66 -4.31 -3.69
C VAL A 36 -2.10 -5.68 -3.32
N ALA A 37 -1.42 -5.81 -2.18
CA ALA A 37 -0.86 -7.09 -1.74
C ALA A 37 -1.94 -8.15 -1.52
N VAL A 38 -3.04 -7.79 -0.85
CA VAL A 38 -4.17 -8.71 -0.61
C VAL A 38 -4.86 -9.10 -1.91
N LEU A 39 -5.14 -8.13 -2.78
CA LEU A 39 -5.78 -8.40 -4.07
C LEU A 39 -4.90 -9.25 -4.98
N ALA A 40 -3.61 -8.95 -5.07
CA ALA A 40 -2.66 -9.73 -5.86
C ALA A 40 -2.54 -11.17 -5.33
N HIS A 41 -2.48 -11.34 -4.01
CA HIS A 41 -2.50 -12.66 -3.40
C HIS A 41 -3.79 -13.43 -3.76
N ALA A 42 -4.96 -12.81 -3.60
CA ALA A 42 -6.23 -13.45 -3.95
C ALA A 42 -6.32 -13.84 -5.42
N LEU A 43 -5.87 -12.97 -6.34
CA LEU A 43 -5.84 -13.25 -7.78
C LEU A 43 -4.92 -14.44 -8.11
N VAL A 44 -3.75 -14.51 -7.49
CA VAL A 44 -2.82 -15.63 -7.68
C VAL A 44 -3.37 -16.92 -7.09
N THR A 45 -4.02 -16.87 -5.93
CA THR A 45 -4.69 -18.04 -5.34
C THR A 45 -5.77 -18.58 -6.27
N ILE A 46 -6.64 -17.73 -6.82
CA ILE A 46 -7.66 -18.14 -7.79
C ILE A 46 -7.02 -18.77 -9.03
N HIS A 47 -5.93 -18.17 -9.55
CA HIS A 47 -5.23 -18.72 -10.71
C HIS A 47 -4.61 -20.10 -10.45
N ASN A 48 -4.13 -20.35 -9.23
CA ASN A 48 -3.49 -21.62 -8.88
C ASN A 48 -4.50 -22.72 -8.50
N GLU A 49 -5.73 -22.35 -8.12
CA GLU A 49 -6.81 -23.29 -7.77
C GLU A 49 -7.64 -23.75 -8.98
N VAL A 50 -7.57 -23.02 -10.12
CA VAL A 50 -8.24 -23.34 -11.39
C VAL A 50 -7.27 -23.98 -12.36
#